data_AF-A0A011QQ02-F1
#
_entry.id   AF-A0A011QQ02-F1
#
_cell.length_a   1.000
_cell.length_b   1.000
_cell.length_c   1.000
_cell.angle_alpha   90.00
_cell.angle_beta   90.00
_cell.angle_gamma   90.00
#
_symmetry.space_group_name_H-M   'P 1'
#
loop_
_entity.id
_entity.type
_entity.pdbx_description
1 polymer ?
#
loop_
_entity_poly.entity_id
_entity_poly.type
_entity_poly.pdbx_seq_one_letter_code
_entity_poly.pdbx_strand_id
1 'polypeptide(L)'
;MAPNGMLQLWTGLLLRMENEAQLAAILGHEIGHYVGRHSLEQLRDAKSRTALGQFLGMALGAAGVGAAGSLAQLALLAGMFAYSREHEREADRIGQELIATAGYPPIEAAKVWQQLVAELKAEAEWSGDAGSRSIFFASHPDPEERSQAMTNRAATMNGDRGDPASAAYAGQIRGHRRQWLDDELRRRKAGETIALLERLLRQADDGETRFFLGEAFRLRAADGDAGRALNEYAAAETRSDCPPEMYRSRGMLQRQAGDTAAASASFRRYLSLSPCAEDAEMIRSYLQEGI
;
A
#
# COMPACT_ATOMS: atom_id res chain seq x y z
N MET A 1 16.96 3.08 1.97
CA MET A 1 18.14 2.78 2.79
C MET A 1 19.00 4.03 2.97
N ALA A 2 19.47 4.32 4.18
CA ALA A 2 20.42 5.40 4.43
C ALA A 2 21.88 4.94 4.24
N PRO A 3 22.84 5.85 3.96
CA PRO A 3 24.25 5.48 3.75
C PRO A 3 24.91 4.72 4.90
N ASN A 4 24.36 4.82 6.11
CA ASN A 4 24.84 4.15 7.32
C ASN A 4 24.18 2.77 7.56
N GLY A 5 23.37 2.26 6.63
CA GLY A 5 22.67 0.99 6.77
C GLY A 5 21.35 1.06 7.54
N MET A 6 20.88 2.26 7.92
CA MET A 6 19.56 2.41 8.52
C MET A 6 18.46 2.22 7.47
N LEU A 7 17.52 1.32 7.77
CA LEU A 7 16.35 1.02 6.95
C LEU A 7 15.07 1.45 7.66
N GLN A 8 14.10 1.94 6.90
CA GLN A 8 12.77 2.30 7.39
C GLN A 8 11.73 1.47 6.62
N LEU A 9 10.81 0.85 7.35
CA LEU A 9 9.68 0.11 6.78
C LEU A 9 8.38 0.82 7.16
N TRP A 10 7.51 0.98 6.18
CA TRP A 10 6.18 1.51 6.37
C TRP A 10 5.20 0.36 6.64
N THR A 11 4.30 0.51 7.60
CA THR A 11 3.29 -0.50 7.92
C THR A 11 2.37 -0.82 6.74
N GLY A 12 2.07 0.17 5.90
CA GLY A 12 1.32 -0.03 4.65
C GLY A 12 2.03 -0.92 3.62
N LEU A 13 3.38 -1.02 3.67
CA LEU A 13 4.13 -2.01 2.90
C LEU A 13 3.92 -3.41 3.49
N LEU A 14 4.02 -3.56 4.81
CA LEU A 14 3.81 -4.83 5.50
C LEU A 14 2.39 -5.39 5.22
N LEU A 15 1.37 -4.53 5.21
CA LEU A 15 0.01 -4.94 4.85
C LEU A 15 -0.11 -5.50 3.41
N ARG A 16 0.76 -5.07 2.49
CA ARG A 16 0.73 -5.46 1.08
C ARG A 16 1.47 -6.77 0.79
N MET A 17 2.39 -7.19 1.64
CA MET A 17 3.14 -8.42 1.45
C MET A 17 2.24 -9.62 1.74
N GLU A 18 2.29 -10.63 0.87
CA GLU A 18 1.53 -11.87 1.00
C GLU A 18 2.27 -12.91 1.85
N ASN A 19 3.58 -12.72 1.98
CA ASN A 19 4.48 -13.71 2.56
C ASN A 19 5.84 -13.09 2.93
N GLU A 20 6.65 -13.87 3.66
CA GLU A 20 7.96 -13.42 4.12
C GLU A 20 8.94 -13.23 2.97
N ALA A 21 8.87 -14.08 1.93
CA ALA A 21 9.74 -13.95 0.75
C ALA A 21 9.58 -12.60 0.03
N GLN A 22 8.36 -12.07 -0.07
CA GLN A 22 8.09 -10.75 -0.64
C GLN A 22 8.68 -9.62 0.23
N LEU A 23 8.54 -9.72 1.56
CA LEU A 23 9.19 -8.78 2.47
C LEU A 23 10.72 -8.86 2.35
N ALA A 24 11.27 -10.08 2.31
CA ALA A 24 12.69 -10.33 2.13
C ALA A 24 13.20 -9.79 0.79
N ALA A 25 12.38 -9.80 -0.27
CA ALA A 25 12.74 -9.23 -1.57
C ALA A 25 12.96 -7.72 -1.47
N ILE A 26 12.07 -7.00 -0.77
CA ILE A 26 12.23 -5.56 -0.52
C ILE A 26 13.45 -5.28 0.35
N LEU A 27 13.65 -6.04 1.43
CA LEU A 27 14.84 -5.90 2.27
C LEU A 27 16.13 -6.18 1.49
N GLY A 28 16.12 -7.21 0.64
CA GLY A 28 17.23 -7.56 -0.24
C GLY A 28 17.56 -6.46 -1.24
N HIS A 29 16.53 -5.82 -1.81
CA HIS A 29 16.69 -4.64 -2.68
C HIS A 29 17.37 -3.47 -1.94
N GLU A 30 16.91 -3.15 -0.73
CA GLU A 30 17.50 -2.10 0.09
C GLU A 30 18.95 -2.42 0.53
N ILE A 31 19.26 -3.69 0.81
CA ILE A 31 20.62 -4.18 1.04
C ILE A 31 21.45 -4.04 -0.24
N GLY A 32 20.87 -4.31 -1.41
CA GLY A 32 21.50 -4.07 -2.71
C GLY A 32 21.96 -2.63 -2.87
N HIS A 33 21.12 -1.65 -2.52
CA HIS A 33 21.52 -0.24 -2.49
C HIS A 33 22.68 0.05 -1.54
N TYR A 34 22.70 -0.58 -0.36
CA TYR A 34 23.77 -0.41 0.60
C TYR A 34 25.10 -0.99 0.10
N VAL A 35 25.09 -2.24 -0.37
CA VAL A 35 26.27 -2.95 -0.87
C VAL A 35 26.83 -2.27 -2.11
N GLY A 36 25.96 -1.84 -3.04
CA GLY A 36 26.31 -1.06 -4.23
C GLY A 36 26.71 0.39 -3.93
N ARG A 37 26.62 0.83 -2.66
CA ARG A 37 26.96 2.20 -2.23
C ARG A 37 26.18 3.29 -2.98
N HIS A 38 25.00 2.98 -3.52
CA HIS A 38 24.22 3.87 -4.38
C HIS A 38 23.86 5.19 -3.67
N SER A 39 23.56 5.15 -2.37
CA SER A 39 23.24 6.37 -1.59
C SER A 39 24.46 7.28 -1.40
N LEU A 40 25.67 6.70 -1.32
CA LEU A 40 26.91 7.47 -1.22
C LEU A 40 27.26 8.14 -2.56
N GLU A 41 27.06 7.42 -3.66
CA GLU A 41 27.23 7.96 -5.01
C GLU A 41 26.23 9.09 -5.28
N GLN A 42 24.97 8.88 -4.92
CA GLN A 42 23.94 9.91 -5.00
C GLN A 42 24.29 11.15 -4.15
N LEU A 43 24.82 10.96 -2.93
CA LEU A 43 25.26 12.07 -2.09
C LEU A 43 26.47 12.83 -2.68
N ARG A 44 27.39 12.12 -3.33
CA ARG A 44 28.52 12.72 -4.05
C ARG A 44 28.04 13.52 -5.26
N ASP A 45 27.12 12.97 -6.03
CA ASP A 45 26.52 13.62 -7.20
C ASP A 45 25.68 14.83 -6.79
N ALA A 46 24.91 14.73 -5.71
CA ALA A 46 24.16 15.84 -5.17
C ALA A 46 25.09 16.99 -4.75
N LYS A 47 26.18 16.69 -4.03
CA LYS A 47 27.20 17.70 -3.67
C LYS A 47 27.83 18.35 -4.90
N SER A 48 28.16 17.57 -5.93
CA SER A 48 28.76 18.12 -7.16
C SER A 48 27.77 19.03 -7.91
N ARG A 49 26.50 18.62 -7.99
CA ARG A 49 25.42 19.40 -8.62
C ARG A 49 25.07 20.65 -7.83
N THR A 50 25.04 20.59 -6.50
CA THR A 50 24.82 21.78 -5.66
C THR A 50 25.98 22.76 -5.82
N ALA A 51 27.22 22.29 -5.85
CA ALA A 51 28.38 23.15 -6.11
C ALA A 51 28.31 23.81 -7.50
N LEU A 52 27.93 23.04 -8.53
CA LEU A 52 27.71 23.56 -9.88
C LEU A 52 26.55 24.57 -9.93
N GLY A 53 25.44 24.27 -9.26
CA GLY A 53 24.26 25.15 -9.19
C GLY A 53 24.54 26.45 -8.46
N GLN A 54 25.34 26.42 -7.39
CA GLN A 54 25.83 27.62 -6.71
C GLN A 54 26.74 28.44 -7.62
N PHE A 55 27.65 27.80 -8.35
CA PHE A 55 28.52 28.47 -9.32
C PHE A 55 27.73 29.15 -10.44
N LEU A 56 26.79 28.44 -11.07
CA LEU A 56 25.91 28.97 -12.11
C LEU A 56 24.97 30.05 -11.58
N GLY A 57 24.44 29.88 -10.37
CA GLY A 57 23.58 30.88 -9.72
C GLY A 57 24.32 32.19 -9.44
N MET A 58 25.58 32.12 -9.01
CA MET A 58 26.44 33.31 -8.88
C MET A 58 26.69 33.97 -10.25
N ALA A 59 26.98 33.18 -11.28
CA ALA A 59 27.22 33.70 -12.63
C ALA A 59 25.97 34.34 -13.27
N LEU A 60 24.80 33.73 -13.10
CA LEU A 60 23.52 34.23 -13.61
C LEU A 60 22.97 35.40 -12.81
N GLY A 61 23.19 35.41 -11.49
CA GLY A 61 22.91 36.55 -10.63
C GLY A 61 23.76 37.76 -10.99
N ALA A 62 25.04 37.55 -11.31
CA ALA A 62 25.90 38.60 -11.87
C ALA A 62 25.42 39.10 -13.25
N ALA A 63 24.69 38.26 -14.00
CA ALA A 63 24.06 38.60 -15.28
C ALA A 63 22.62 39.15 -15.17
N GLY A 64 22.08 39.32 -13.95
CA GLY A 64 20.77 39.94 -13.71
C GLY A 64 19.54 39.03 -13.87
N VAL A 65 19.72 37.70 -13.93
CA VAL A 65 18.60 36.74 -14.09
C VAL A 65 18.15 36.25 -12.70
N GLY A 66 16.89 36.52 -12.34
CA GLY A 66 16.30 36.15 -11.04
C GLY A 66 16.07 34.63 -10.86
N ALA A 67 16.11 34.16 -9.60
CA ALA A 67 15.97 32.74 -9.26
C ALA A 67 14.53 32.21 -9.42
N ALA A 68 14.40 31.01 -10.00
CA ALA A 68 13.12 30.31 -10.20
C ALA A 68 12.45 29.90 -8.87
N GLY A 69 11.11 29.87 -8.86
CA GLY A 69 10.28 29.72 -7.65
C GLY A 69 10.37 28.38 -6.91
N SER A 70 9.86 28.39 -5.67
CA SER A 70 9.99 27.34 -4.64
C SER A 70 9.54 25.93 -5.04
N LEU A 71 8.56 25.79 -5.94
CA LEU A 71 8.06 24.48 -6.40
C LEU A 71 9.07 23.75 -7.30
N ALA A 72 9.76 24.48 -8.17
CA ALA A 72 10.82 23.94 -9.02
C ALA A 72 12.02 23.48 -8.18
N GLN A 73 12.27 24.18 -7.07
CA GLN A 73 13.34 23.86 -6.14
C GLN A 73 13.06 22.56 -5.36
N LEU A 74 11.81 22.31 -4.98
CA LEU A 74 11.39 21.07 -4.33
C LEU A 74 11.49 19.86 -5.28
N ALA A 75 11.08 20.03 -6.54
CA ALA A 75 11.19 19.01 -7.58
C ALA A 75 12.66 18.69 -7.93
N LEU A 76 13.53 19.71 -7.97
CA LEU A 76 14.97 19.54 -8.13
C LEU A 76 15.58 18.76 -6.95
N LEU A 77 15.19 19.08 -5.71
CA LEU A 77 15.66 18.35 -4.53
C LEU A 77 15.17 16.89 -4.53
N ALA A 78 13.92 16.62 -4.89
CA ALA A 78 13.40 15.26 -5.03
C ALA A 78 14.15 14.46 -6.11
N GLY A 79 14.43 15.07 -7.26
CA GLY A 79 15.22 14.45 -8.34
C GLY A 79 16.70 14.25 -8.01
N MET A 80 17.25 14.99 -7.04
CA MET A 80 18.63 14.79 -6.56
C MET A 80 18.79 13.53 -5.71
N PHE A 81 17.71 13.03 -5.11
CA PHE A 81 17.71 11.80 -4.31
C PHE A 81 17.12 10.59 -5.06
N ALA A 82 16.97 10.71 -6.39
CA ALA A 82 16.61 9.63 -7.29
C ALA A 82 17.79 8.68 -7.52
N TYR A 83 17.58 7.36 -7.42
CA TYR A 83 18.58 6.41 -7.90
C TYR A 83 18.58 6.34 -9.43
N SER A 84 19.72 5.98 -10.03
CA SER A 84 19.77 5.78 -11.48
C SER A 84 19.04 4.48 -11.84
N ARG A 85 18.59 4.36 -13.09
CA ARG A 85 18.01 3.09 -13.57
C ARG A 85 18.96 1.90 -13.40
N GLU A 86 20.27 2.14 -13.49
CA GLU A 86 21.27 1.10 -13.31
C GLU A 86 21.37 0.68 -11.83
N HIS A 87 21.36 1.64 -10.90
CA HIS A 87 21.33 1.34 -9.46
C HIS A 87 20.13 0.46 -9.08
N GLU A 88 18.97 0.74 -9.67
CA GLU A 88 17.75 -0.03 -9.44
C GLU A 88 17.85 -1.45 -9.99
N ARG A 89 18.37 -1.62 -11.22
CA ARG A 89 18.58 -2.95 -11.81
C ARG A 89 19.60 -3.76 -11.02
N GLU A 90 20.66 -3.12 -10.54
CA GLU A 90 21.67 -3.76 -9.70
C GLU A 90 21.07 -4.17 -8.35
N ALA A 91 20.35 -3.28 -7.68
CA ALA A 91 19.69 -3.56 -6.41
C ALA A 91 18.64 -4.68 -6.55
N ASP A 92 17.88 -4.69 -7.64
CA ASP A 92 16.93 -5.75 -7.99
C ASP A 92 17.60 -7.10 -8.21
N ARG A 93 18.75 -7.11 -8.89
CA ARG A 93 19.55 -8.32 -9.12
C ARG A 93 20.07 -8.87 -7.79
N ILE A 94 20.72 -8.03 -6.98
CA ILE A 94 21.26 -8.42 -5.68
C ILE A 94 20.13 -8.90 -4.76
N GLY A 95 19.00 -8.18 -4.70
CA GLY A 95 17.86 -8.56 -3.88
C GLY A 95 17.29 -9.95 -4.24
N GLN A 96 17.12 -10.23 -5.53
CA GLN A 96 16.67 -11.56 -5.98
C GLN A 96 17.67 -12.66 -5.65
N GLU A 97 18.98 -12.42 -5.83
CA GLU A 97 20.04 -13.37 -5.48
C GLU A 97 20.09 -13.66 -3.98
N LEU A 98 19.88 -12.64 -3.14
CA LEU A 98 19.86 -12.78 -1.68
C LEU A 98 18.70 -13.64 -1.22
N ILE A 99 17.48 -13.39 -1.71
CA ILE A 99 16.32 -14.22 -1.31
C ILE A 99 16.44 -15.66 -1.83
N ALA A 100 17.00 -15.86 -3.03
CA ALA A 100 17.29 -17.20 -3.56
C ALA A 100 18.27 -17.96 -2.66
N THR A 101 19.35 -17.28 -2.25
CA THR A 101 20.37 -17.83 -1.34
C THR A 101 19.79 -18.14 0.04
N ALA A 102 18.84 -17.33 0.50
CA ALA A 102 18.11 -17.55 1.75
C ALA A 102 17.07 -18.69 1.67
N GLY A 103 16.87 -19.30 0.49
CA GLY A 103 15.93 -20.40 0.28
C GLY A 103 14.50 -19.98 -0.08
N TYR A 104 14.25 -18.68 -0.28
CA TYR A 104 12.96 -18.15 -0.72
C TYR A 104 12.79 -18.23 -2.24
N PRO A 105 11.54 -18.36 -2.76
CA PRO A 105 11.29 -18.36 -4.20
C PRO A 105 11.62 -16.99 -4.83
N PRO A 106 12.56 -16.93 -5.80
CA PRO A 106 12.99 -15.64 -6.38
C PRO A 106 11.88 -14.92 -7.16
N ILE A 107 10.86 -15.66 -7.62
CA ILE A 107 9.69 -15.12 -8.30
C ILE A 107 8.86 -14.18 -7.41
N GLU A 108 8.94 -14.31 -6.09
CA GLU A 108 8.20 -13.46 -5.15
C GLU A 108 8.62 -11.98 -5.27
N ALA A 109 9.88 -11.71 -5.63
CA ALA A 109 10.33 -10.34 -5.92
C ALA A 109 9.58 -9.72 -7.10
N ALA A 110 9.31 -10.50 -8.16
CA ALA A 110 8.55 -10.01 -9.31
C ALA A 110 7.08 -9.76 -8.94
N LYS A 111 6.49 -10.64 -8.12
CA LYS A 111 5.09 -10.52 -7.67
C LYS A 111 4.82 -9.24 -6.91
N VAL A 112 5.77 -8.74 -6.11
CA VAL A 112 5.63 -7.44 -5.42
C VAL A 112 5.34 -6.31 -6.41
N TRP A 113 6.09 -6.25 -7.51
CA TRP A 113 5.88 -5.25 -8.56
C TRP A 113 4.56 -5.45 -9.30
N GLN A 114 4.16 -6.70 -9.57
CA GLN A 114 2.87 -7.02 -10.21
C GLN A 114 1.68 -6.57 -9.34
N GLN A 115 1.77 -6.80 -8.03
CA GLN A 115 0.75 -6.36 -7.07
C GLN A 115 0.64 -4.84 -7.05
N LEU A 116 1.77 -4.14 -7.01
CA LEU A 116 1.80 -2.68 -7.07
C LEU A 116 1.18 -2.15 -8.38
N VAL A 117 1.53 -2.73 -9.53
CA VAL A 117 0.93 -2.35 -10.82
C VAL A 117 -0.58 -2.55 -10.80
N ALA A 118 -1.07 -3.65 -10.24
CA ALA A 118 -2.51 -3.91 -10.14
C ALA A 118 -3.23 -2.86 -9.27
N GLU A 119 -2.66 -2.48 -8.13
CA GLU A 119 -3.22 -1.44 -7.26
C GLU A 119 -3.23 -0.06 -7.97
N LEU A 120 -2.12 0.32 -8.61
CA LEU A 120 -2.02 1.58 -9.35
C LEU A 120 -3.02 1.64 -10.51
N LYS A 121 -3.17 0.53 -11.25
CA LYS A 121 -4.15 0.43 -12.34
C LYS A 121 -5.58 0.56 -11.83
N ALA A 122 -5.92 -0.09 -10.72
CA ALA A 122 -7.24 0.02 -10.12
C ALA A 122 -7.58 1.46 -9.68
N GLU A 123 -6.60 2.18 -9.15
CA GLU A 123 -6.77 3.60 -8.80
C GLU A 123 -6.91 4.50 -10.02
N ALA A 124 -6.14 4.22 -11.08
CA ALA A 124 -6.24 4.93 -12.35
C ALA A 124 -7.63 4.78 -12.98
N GLU A 125 -8.13 3.55 -13.01
CA GLU A 125 -9.47 3.22 -13.52
C GLU A 125 -10.58 3.90 -12.70
N TRP A 126 -10.38 4.01 -11.39
CA TRP A 126 -11.35 4.65 -10.50
C TRP A 126 -11.34 6.18 -10.58
N SER A 127 -10.18 6.79 -10.35
CA SER A 127 -10.08 8.24 -10.14
C SER A 127 -9.96 9.04 -11.45
N GLY A 128 -9.67 8.36 -12.56
CA GLY A 128 -9.33 9.00 -13.84
C GLY A 128 -7.97 9.71 -13.84
N ASP A 129 -7.32 9.79 -12.67
CA ASP A 129 -5.93 10.16 -12.50
C ASP A 129 -5.14 8.87 -12.32
N ALA A 130 -4.10 8.61 -13.11
CA ALA A 130 -3.26 7.42 -12.96
C ALA A 130 -2.41 7.42 -11.66
N GLY A 131 -2.84 8.21 -10.67
CA GLY A 131 -2.03 8.79 -9.64
C GLY A 131 -1.00 9.72 -10.24
N SER A 132 -0.91 10.94 -9.71
CA SER A 132 0.38 11.58 -9.47
C SER A 132 1.37 10.48 -9.04
N ARG A 133 2.23 10.04 -9.97
CA ARG A 133 3.32 9.09 -9.70
C ARG A 133 3.91 9.51 -8.37
N SER A 134 3.80 8.65 -7.35
CA SER A 134 4.44 8.89 -6.06
C SER A 134 5.83 9.44 -6.33
N ILE A 135 6.29 10.40 -5.54
CA ILE A 135 7.63 10.99 -5.69
C ILE A 135 8.73 9.90 -5.72
N PHE A 136 8.43 8.72 -5.14
CA PHE A 136 9.21 7.48 -5.24
C PHE A 136 9.22 6.82 -6.64
N PHE A 137 8.25 7.05 -7.52
CA PHE A 137 8.18 6.50 -8.89
C PHE A 137 8.68 7.48 -9.96
N ALA A 138 8.83 8.76 -9.64
CA ALA A 138 9.44 9.73 -10.56
C ALA A 138 10.94 9.43 -10.81
N SER A 139 11.55 8.62 -9.94
CA SER A 139 12.98 8.32 -9.87
C SER A 139 13.37 6.86 -10.12
N HIS A 140 12.42 5.92 -10.20
CA HIS A 140 12.69 4.48 -10.39
C HIS A 140 12.21 4.01 -11.80
N PRO A 141 12.82 2.95 -12.39
CA PRO A 141 12.32 2.32 -13.62
C PRO A 141 10.86 1.92 -13.51
N ASP A 142 10.21 1.74 -14.67
CA ASP A 142 8.81 1.38 -14.73
C ASP A 142 8.55 0.05 -13.99
N PRO A 143 7.56 -0.03 -13.07
CA PRO A 143 7.24 -1.25 -12.33
C PRO A 143 7.02 -2.48 -13.21
N GLU A 144 6.49 -2.32 -14.44
CA GLU A 144 6.29 -3.42 -15.38
C GLU A 144 7.63 -3.92 -15.96
N GLU A 145 8.55 -3.02 -16.30
CA GLU A 145 9.92 -3.36 -16.74
C GLU A 145 10.62 -4.19 -15.66
N ARG A 146 10.54 -3.74 -14.40
CA ARG A 146 11.16 -4.42 -13.25
C ARG A 146 10.55 -5.80 -13.02
N SER A 147 9.22 -5.89 -13.00
CA SER A 147 8.49 -7.15 -12.88
C SER A 147 8.92 -8.17 -13.95
N GLN A 148 8.98 -7.75 -15.21
CA GLN A 148 9.35 -8.64 -16.31
C GLN A 148 10.81 -9.09 -16.22
N ALA A 149 11.73 -8.16 -15.93
CA ALA A 149 13.15 -8.49 -15.76
C ALA A 149 13.37 -9.49 -14.62
N MET A 150 12.69 -9.28 -13.49
CA MET A 150 12.72 -10.17 -12.34
C MET A 150 12.10 -11.55 -12.63
N THR A 151 11.01 -11.59 -13.40
CA THR A 151 10.37 -12.84 -13.83
C THR A 151 11.30 -13.66 -14.70
N ASN A 152 11.94 -13.02 -15.69
CA ASN A 152 12.89 -13.68 -16.59
C ASN A 152 14.11 -14.20 -15.82
N ARG A 153 14.59 -13.46 -14.83
CA ARG A 153 15.71 -13.87 -13.98
C ARG A 153 15.31 -15.05 -13.07
N ALA A 154 14.16 -14.98 -12.42
CA ALA A 154 13.68 -16.05 -11.55
C ALA A 154 13.59 -17.40 -12.28
N ALA A 155 13.15 -17.39 -13.55
CA ALA A 155 13.05 -18.59 -14.38
C ALA A 155 14.39 -19.33 -14.62
N THR A 156 15.53 -18.64 -14.48
CA THR A 156 16.86 -19.24 -14.63
C THR A 156 17.56 -19.51 -13.28
N MET A 157 16.94 -19.11 -12.18
CA MET A 157 17.48 -19.31 -10.83
C MET A 157 17.03 -20.64 -10.24
N ASN A 158 17.97 -21.35 -9.60
CA ASN A 158 17.63 -22.50 -8.75
C ASN A 158 17.01 -21.96 -7.45
N GLY A 159 15.71 -22.19 -7.22
CA GLY A 159 15.04 -21.70 -6.00
C GLY A 159 13.52 -21.56 -6.10
N ASP A 160 12.93 -21.70 -7.28
CA ASP A 160 11.50 -21.43 -7.53
C ASP A 160 10.50 -22.41 -6.84
N ARG A 161 11.01 -23.31 -5.98
CA ARG A 161 10.23 -24.30 -5.23
C ARG A 161 10.30 -24.13 -3.71
N GLY A 162 10.91 -23.05 -3.22
CA GLY A 162 10.95 -22.74 -1.78
C GLY A 162 9.55 -22.48 -1.19
N ASP A 163 9.43 -22.60 0.13
CA ASP A 163 8.25 -22.10 0.84
C ASP A 163 8.39 -20.57 0.98
N PRO A 164 7.44 -19.76 0.48
CA PRO A 164 7.48 -18.32 0.67
C PRO A 164 7.17 -17.89 2.12
N ALA A 165 6.79 -18.82 2.99
CA ALA A 165 6.46 -18.65 4.40
C ALA A 165 5.21 -17.76 4.64
N SER A 166 4.18 -17.91 3.80
CA SER A 166 2.92 -17.15 3.89
C SER A 166 2.22 -17.28 5.25
N ALA A 167 2.10 -18.51 5.77
CA ALA A 167 1.40 -18.75 7.03
C ALA A 167 2.13 -18.16 8.24
N ALA A 168 3.47 -18.28 8.26
CA ALA A 168 4.30 -17.68 9.30
C ALA A 168 4.18 -16.16 9.27
N TYR A 169 4.28 -15.55 8.08
CA TYR A 169 4.11 -14.11 7.89
C TYR A 169 2.75 -13.61 8.37
N ALA A 170 1.66 -14.26 7.94
CA ALA A 170 0.30 -13.93 8.37
C ALA A 170 0.14 -14.02 9.90
N GLY A 171 0.80 -14.99 10.55
CA GLY A 171 0.85 -15.10 12.00
C GLY A 171 1.51 -13.89 12.67
N GLN A 172 2.63 -13.40 12.13
CA GLN A 172 3.38 -12.26 12.68
C GLN A 172 2.62 -10.94 12.58
N ILE A 173 1.90 -10.71 11.48
CA ILE A 173 1.21 -9.43 11.26
C ILE A 173 -0.19 -9.37 11.88
N ARG A 174 -0.76 -10.51 12.32
CA ARG A 174 -2.15 -10.61 12.78
C ARG A 174 -2.52 -9.58 13.84
N GLY A 175 -1.64 -9.36 14.82
CA GLY A 175 -1.89 -8.42 15.93
C GLY A 175 -1.94 -6.94 15.50
N HIS A 176 -1.42 -6.61 14.32
CA HIS A 176 -1.36 -5.24 13.81
C HIS A 176 -2.30 -5.00 12.63
N ARG A 177 -2.78 -6.07 12.00
CA ARG A 177 -3.57 -6.05 10.75
C ARG A 177 -4.76 -5.10 10.84
N ARG A 178 -5.53 -5.15 11.95
CA ARG A 178 -6.69 -4.26 12.16
C ARG A 178 -6.34 -2.79 12.03
N GLN A 179 -5.33 -2.34 12.76
CA GLN A 179 -4.89 -0.94 12.75
C GLN A 179 -4.40 -0.54 11.35
N TRP A 180 -3.66 -1.40 10.67
CA TRP A 180 -3.15 -1.10 9.33
C TRP A 180 -4.25 -1.03 8.28
N LEU A 181 -5.29 -1.86 8.39
CA LEU A 181 -6.48 -1.79 7.54
C LEU A 181 -7.28 -0.50 7.78
N ASP A 182 -7.41 -0.07 9.04
CA ASP A 182 -8.00 1.23 9.38
C ASP A 182 -7.18 2.39 8.78
N ASP A 183 -5.85 2.33 8.84
CA ASP A 183 -4.96 3.33 8.24
C ASP A 183 -5.06 3.32 6.70
N GLU A 184 -5.19 2.15 6.09
CA GLU A 184 -5.35 1.99 4.64
C GLU A 184 -6.66 2.65 4.15
N LEU A 185 -7.79 2.43 4.81
CA LEU A 185 -9.05 3.11 4.49
C LEU A 185 -8.92 4.65 4.56
N ARG A 186 -8.10 5.17 5.48
CA ARG A 186 -7.89 6.62 5.65
C ARG A 186 -7.09 7.26 4.52
N ARG A 187 -6.39 6.48 3.69
CA ARG A 187 -5.60 7.00 2.56
C ARG A 187 -6.44 7.61 1.45
N ARG A 188 -7.74 7.29 1.38
CA ARG A 188 -8.67 7.75 0.33
C ARG A 188 -8.20 7.40 -1.09
N LYS A 189 -7.53 6.26 -1.24
CA LYS A 189 -7.11 5.65 -2.51
C LYS A 189 -7.97 4.42 -2.78
N ALA A 190 -9.24 4.67 -3.08
CA ALA A 190 -10.26 3.62 -3.04
C ALA A 190 -9.99 2.49 -4.04
N GLY A 191 -9.44 2.77 -5.21
CA GLY A 191 -9.07 1.75 -6.19
C GLY A 191 -7.92 0.87 -5.68
N GLU A 192 -6.85 1.47 -5.15
CA GLU A 192 -5.73 0.71 -4.55
C GLU A 192 -6.21 -0.16 -3.38
N THR A 193 -6.98 0.42 -2.47
CA THR A 193 -7.48 -0.25 -1.27
C THR A 193 -8.40 -1.42 -1.61
N ILE A 194 -9.31 -1.26 -2.58
CA ILE A 194 -10.18 -2.36 -3.03
C ILE A 194 -9.35 -3.47 -3.66
N ALA A 195 -8.41 -3.14 -4.55
CA ALA A 195 -7.54 -4.14 -5.19
C ALA A 195 -6.69 -4.92 -4.17
N LEU A 196 -6.17 -4.24 -3.15
CA LEU A 196 -5.46 -4.84 -2.02
C LEU A 196 -6.37 -5.79 -1.24
N LEU A 197 -7.56 -5.36 -0.84
CA LEU A 197 -8.49 -6.16 -0.04
C LEU A 197 -9.00 -7.39 -0.80
N GLU A 198 -9.34 -7.24 -2.08
CA GLU A 198 -9.69 -8.37 -2.96
C GLU A 198 -8.53 -9.36 -3.09
N ARG A 199 -7.28 -8.88 -3.10
CA ARG A 199 -6.09 -9.73 -3.11
C ARG A 199 -5.90 -10.48 -1.80
N LEU A 200 -6.08 -9.81 -0.66
CA LEU A 200 -6.01 -10.45 0.66
C LEU A 200 -7.07 -11.55 0.79
N LEU A 201 -8.30 -11.33 0.28
CA LEU A 201 -9.36 -12.33 0.28
C LEU A 201 -9.06 -13.56 -0.59
N ARG A 202 -8.24 -13.43 -1.64
CA ARG A 202 -7.77 -14.58 -2.42
C ARG A 202 -6.82 -15.49 -1.64
N GLN A 203 -6.16 -14.97 -0.60
CA GLN A 203 -5.27 -15.76 0.26
C GLN A 203 -6.03 -16.39 1.43
N ALA A 204 -6.88 -15.60 2.08
CA ALA A 204 -7.68 -16.02 3.21
C ALA A 204 -9.05 -15.36 3.16
N ASP A 205 -10.09 -16.17 3.10
CA ASP A 205 -11.48 -15.69 3.12
C ASP A 205 -11.94 -15.45 4.57
N ASP A 206 -11.50 -14.34 5.14
CA ASP A 206 -11.74 -13.95 6.54
C ASP A 206 -12.75 -12.80 6.70
N GLY A 207 -13.41 -12.76 7.86
CA GLY A 207 -14.49 -11.81 8.16
C GLY A 207 -14.02 -10.38 8.34
N GLU A 208 -12.81 -10.18 8.87
CA GLU A 208 -12.20 -8.86 9.02
C GLU A 208 -12.00 -8.20 7.65
N THR A 209 -11.35 -8.89 6.72
CA THR A 209 -11.02 -8.37 5.39
C THR A 209 -12.28 -8.11 4.58
N ARG A 210 -13.30 -8.97 4.68
CA ARG A 210 -14.62 -8.72 4.07
C ARG A 210 -15.29 -7.47 4.64
N PHE A 211 -15.26 -7.27 5.95
CA PHE A 211 -15.76 -6.04 6.56
C PHE A 211 -15.05 -4.81 6.00
N PHE A 212 -13.71 -4.83 5.93
CA PHE A 212 -12.94 -3.71 5.36
C PHE A 212 -13.20 -3.50 3.87
N LEU A 213 -13.42 -4.56 3.09
CA LEU A 213 -13.81 -4.44 1.69
C LEU A 213 -15.19 -3.79 1.54
N GLY A 214 -16.13 -4.16 2.42
CA GLY A 214 -17.43 -3.50 2.51
C GLY A 214 -17.30 -2.01 2.87
N GLU A 215 -16.45 -1.67 3.84
CA GLU A 215 -16.14 -0.26 4.17
C GLU A 215 -15.51 0.50 3.00
N ALA A 216 -14.62 -0.13 2.23
CA ALA A 216 -14.00 0.49 1.08
C ALA A 216 -15.04 0.84 -0.01
N PHE A 217 -15.98 -0.06 -0.31
CA PHE A 217 -17.11 0.26 -1.20
C PHE A 217 -18.00 1.35 -0.61
N ARG A 218 -18.37 1.25 0.67
CA ARG A 218 -19.23 2.24 1.35
C ARG A 218 -18.62 3.65 1.31
N LEU A 219 -17.31 3.78 1.50
CA LEU A 219 -16.59 5.05 1.48
C LEU A 219 -16.35 5.58 0.07
N ARG A 220 -16.14 4.70 -0.91
CA ARG A 220 -16.01 5.08 -2.32
C ARG A 220 -17.32 5.63 -2.88
N ALA A 221 -18.44 5.03 -2.47
CA ALA A 221 -19.80 5.49 -2.76
C ALA A 221 -20.08 5.69 -4.27
N ALA A 222 -19.50 4.84 -5.13
CA ALA A 222 -19.82 4.80 -6.55
C ALA A 222 -21.20 4.16 -6.79
N ASP A 223 -21.71 4.30 -8.02
CA ASP A 223 -22.93 3.61 -8.43
C ASP A 223 -22.80 2.09 -8.22
N GLY A 224 -23.74 1.52 -7.45
CA GLY A 224 -23.76 0.10 -7.09
C GLY A 224 -22.91 -0.30 -5.88
N ASP A 225 -22.05 0.58 -5.36
CA ASP A 225 -21.17 0.25 -4.22
C ASP A 225 -21.94 -0.03 -2.93
N ALA A 226 -23.09 0.61 -2.72
CA ALA A 226 -23.95 0.29 -1.58
C ALA A 226 -24.38 -1.19 -1.59
N GLY A 227 -24.73 -1.74 -2.75
CA GLY A 227 -25.05 -3.16 -2.91
C GLY A 227 -23.83 -4.06 -2.69
N ARG A 228 -22.67 -3.67 -3.23
CA ARG A 228 -21.41 -4.40 -3.03
C ARG A 228 -21.01 -4.43 -1.54
N ALA A 229 -21.12 -3.31 -0.84
CA ALA A 229 -20.84 -3.22 0.58
C ALA A 229 -21.76 -4.14 1.40
N LEU A 230 -23.07 -4.12 1.13
CA LEU A 230 -24.03 -5.00 1.79
C LEU A 230 -23.72 -6.49 1.55
N ASN A 231 -23.30 -6.86 0.33
CA ASN A 231 -22.90 -8.23 0.00
C ASN A 231 -21.66 -8.66 0.81
N GLU A 232 -20.65 -7.79 0.91
CA GLU A 232 -19.45 -8.10 1.69
C GLU A 232 -19.74 -8.17 3.20
N TYR A 233 -20.61 -7.31 3.73
CA TYR A 233 -21.07 -7.41 5.12
C TYR A 233 -21.82 -8.71 5.40
N ALA A 234 -22.68 -9.16 4.48
CA ALA A 234 -23.38 -10.44 4.61
C ALA A 234 -22.40 -11.62 4.57
N ALA A 235 -21.38 -11.56 3.71
CA ALA A 235 -20.34 -12.58 3.65
C ALA A 235 -19.46 -12.56 4.92
N ALA A 236 -19.10 -11.38 5.43
CA ALA A 236 -18.36 -11.21 6.68
C ALA A 236 -19.10 -11.84 7.87
N GLU A 237 -20.41 -11.65 7.98
CA GLU A 237 -21.25 -12.19 9.07
C GLU A 237 -21.15 -13.72 9.20
N THR A 238 -20.84 -14.43 8.12
CA THR A 238 -20.67 -15.89 8.13
C THR A 238 -19.31 -16.37 8.66
N ARG A 239 -18.42 -15.46 9.05
CA ARG A 239 -17.05 -15.75 9.51
C ARG A 239 -16.93 -15.45 11.01
N SER A 240 -16.12 -16.25 11.72
CA SER A 240 -15.99 -16.17 13.18
C SER A 240 -15.28 -14.91 13.67
N ASP A 241 -14.49 -14.28 12.80
CA ASP A 241 -13.69 -13.08 13.07
C ASP A 241 -14.38 -11.79 12.56
N CYS A 242 -15.68 -11.86 12.22
CA CYS A 242 -16.46 -10.70 11.80
C CYS A 242 -16.45 -9.58 12.87
N PRO A 243 -15.97 -8.37 12.55
CA PRO A 243 -15.99 -7.25 13.49
C PRO A 243 -17.42 -6.79 13.78
N PRO A 244 -17.80 -6.52 15.05
CA PRO A 244 -19.12 -6.02 15.40
C PRO A 244 -19.52 -4.74 14.65
N GLU A 245 -18.55 -3.87 14.31
CA GLU A 245 -18.78 -2.62 13.57
C GLU A 245 -19.41 -2.84 12.20
N MET A 246 -19.32 -4.04 11.64
CA MET A 246 -20.03 -4.43 10.42
C MET A 246 -21.54 -4.13 10.54
N TYR A 247 -22.15 -4.50 11.67
CA TYR A 247 -23.58 -4.29 11.89
C TYR A 247 -23.94 -2.80 11.95
N ARG A 248 -23.05 -1.98 12.54
CA ARG A 248 -23.22 -0.52 12.53
C ARG A 248 -23.18 0.01 11.09
N SER A 249 -22.15 -0.34 10.33
CA SER A 249 -21.99 0.14 8.95
C SER A 249 -23.13 -0.31 8.03
N ARG A 250 -23.56 -1.57 8.15
CA ARG A 250 -24.73 -2.11 7.45
C ARG A 250 -26.00 -1.35 7.79
N GLY A 251 -26.23 -1.08 9.08
CA GLY A 251 -27.39 -0.31 9.54
C GLY A 251 -27.41 1.11 8.98
N MET A 252 -26.24 1.77 8.88
CA MET A 252 -26.14 3.10 8.27
C MET A 252 -26.52 3.10 6.78
N LEU A 253 -26.09 2.09 6.02
CA LEU A 253 -26.50 1.93 4.61
C LEU A 253 -27.99 1.64 4.45
N GLN A 254 -28.54 0.74 5.27
CA GLN A 254 -29.97 0.40 5.26
C GLN A 254 -30.84 1.63 5.58
N ARG A 255 -30.42 2.43 6.57
CA ARG A 255 -31.06 3.70 6.90
C ARG A 255 -31.03 4.66 5.71
N GLN A 256 -29.87 4.83 5.08
CA GLN A 256 -29.74 5.71 3.90
C GLN A 256 -30.65 5.25 2.75
N ALA A 257 -30.89 3.94 2.62
CA ALA A 257 -31.82 3.36 1.65
C ALA A 257 -33.30 3.46 2.07
N GLY A 258 -33.61 3.95 3.27
CA GLY A 258 -34.97 4.05 3.80
C GLY A 258 -35.54 2.76 4.42
N ASP A 259 -34.73 1.71 4.55
CA ASP A 259 -35.13 0.45 5.21
C ASP A 259 -34.90 0.54 6.73
N THR A 260 -35.80 1.27 7.40
CA THR A 260 -35.72 1.54 8.85
C THR A 260 -35.83 0.28 9.69
N ALA A 261 -36.57 -0.73 9.22
CA ALA A 261 -36.72 -2.01 9.90
C ALA A 261 -35.41 -2.80 9.91
N ALA A 262 -34.76 -2.93 8.76
CA ALA A 262 -33.46 -3.61 8.67
C ALA A 262 -32.37 -2.81 9.40
N ALA A 263 -32.36 -1.49 9.26
CA ALA A 263 -31.42 -0.62 9.98
C ALA A 263 -31.54 -0.78 11.50
N SER A 264 -32.77 -0.81 12.03
CA SER A 264 -33.04 -1.04 13.45
C SER A 264 -32.50 -2.39 13.92
N ALA A 265 -32.71 -3.45 13.15
CA ALA A 265 -32.22 -4.79 13.48
C ALA A 265 -30.68 -4.80 13.54
N SER A 266 -30.02 -4.20 12.56
CA SER A 266 -28.56 -4.09 12.50
C SER A 266 -28.00 -3.28 13.69
N PHE A 267 -28.58 -2.12 14.02
CA PHE A 267 -28.12 -1.32 15.17
C PHE A 267 -28.33 -2.00 16.52
N ARG A 268 -29.46 -2.68 16.73
CA ARG A 268 -29.67 -3.48 17.96
C ARG A 268 -28.64 -4.60 18.07
N ARG A 269 -28.32 -5.26 16.96
CA ARG A 269 -27.29 -6.29 16.93
C ARG A 269 -25.91 -5.72 17.27
N TYR A 270 -25.54 -4.57 16.69
CA TYR A 270 -24.32 -3.86 17.03
C TYR A 270 -24.21 -3.56 18.54
N LEU A 271 -25.24 -2.92 19.11
CA LEU A 271 -25.25 -2.56 20.53
C LEU A 271 -25.24 -3.78 21.46
N SER A 272 -25.76 -4.93 21.02
CA SER A 272 -25.69 -6.18 21.78
C SER A 272 -24.27 -6.76 21.85
N LEU A 273 -23.45 -6.52 20.82
CA LEU A 273 -22.08 -7.01 20.73
C LEU A 273 -21.07 -6.01 21.33
N SER A 274 -21.32 -4.72 21.14
CA SER A 274 -20.43 -3.62 21.56
C SER A 274 -21.19 -2.54 22.35
N PRO A 275 -21.73 -2.84 23.55
CA PRO A 275 -22.57 -1.92 24.31
C PRO A 275 -21.84 -0.66 24.82
N CYS A 276 -20.52 -0.71 24.93
CA CYS A 276 -19.67 0.36 25.44
C CYS A 276 -18.81 1.00 24.34
N ALA A 277 -19.15 0.80 23.06
CA ALA A 277 -18.46 1.48 21.97
C ALA A 277 -18.61 3.01 22.10
N GLU A 278 -17.61 3.77 21.64
CA GLU A 278 -17.57 5.23 21.73
C GLU A 278 -18.79 5.90 21.08
N ASP A 279 -19.31 5.29 20.02
CA ASP A 279 -20.47 5.74 19.24
C ASP A 279 -21.80 5.09 19.68
N ALA A 280 -21.81 4.27 20.74
CA ALA A 280 -23.01 3.53 21.16
C ALA A 280 -24.19 4.46 21.48
N GLU A 281 -23.95 5.60 22.13
CA GLU A 281 -25.01 6.58 22.43
C GLU A 281 -25.61 7.19 21.17
N MET A 282 -24.80 7.48 20.15
CA MET A 282 -25.30 7.95 18.85
C MET A 282 -26.18 6.89 18.17
N ILE A 283 -25.78 5.62 18.23
CA ILE A 283 -26.60 4.53 17.66
C ILE A 283 -27.90 4.33 18.46
N ARG A 284 -27.88 4.53 19.78
CA ARG A 284 -29.10 4.52 20.61
C ARG A 284 -30.04 5.67 20.25
N SER A 285 -29.52 6.87 19.98
CA SER A 285 -30.35 8.02 19.61
C SER A 285 -31.09 7.76 18.30
N TYR A 286 -30.43 7.17 17.30
CA TYR A 286 -31.10 6.75 16.06
C TYR A 286 -32.29 5.83 16.35
N LEU A 287 -32.12 4.79 17.18
CA LEU A 287 -33.21 3.87 17.52
C LEU A 287 -34.39 4.56 18.23
N GLN A 288 -34.12 5.59 19.04
CA GLN A 288 -35.15 6.35 19.78
C GLN A 288 -35.90 7.33 18.87
N GLU A 289 -35.20 7.95 17.93
CA GLU A 289 -35.75 8.85 16.92
C GLU A 289 -36.55 8.10 15.84
N GLY A 290 -36.59 6.77 15.90
CA GLY A 290 -37.25 5.89 14.91
C GLY A 290 -36.36 5.52 13.73
N ILE A 291 -35.10 5.98 13.76
CA ILE A 291 -34.04 5.96 12.73
C ILE A 291 -34.44 6.64 11.43
#